data_AF-A0A821WFL8-F1
#
_entry.id   AF-A0A821WFL8-F1
#
_cell.length_a   1.000
_cell.length_b   1.000
_cell.length_c   1.000
_cell.angle_alpha   90.00
_cell.angle_beta   90.00
_cell.angle_gamma   90.00
#
_symmetry.space_group_name_H-M   'P 1'
#
loop_
_entity.id
_entity.type
_entity.pdbx_description
1 polymer ?
#
loop_
_entity_poly.entity_id
_entity_poly.type
_entity_poly.pdbx_seq_one_letter_code
_entity_poly.pdbx_strand_id
1 'polypeptide(L)'
;MTYVVPSVDSGVQVDAAYFDFQKAFDMVDNDILLAKLATVGCTPKLIKFFADHMRDRKQYVEYAGYKSEPYYTRSGVSQGSNLGPLLFIIMINDLPGVVRDATCLLFADDLKLLIAIREEGDCERFQLDIDRVDEWSKKNKLFFNTSKCSIITFSRMKKPINFNYTLNNTVLKRMDTVRDLGVNLDAELTFRNHIQNVCKKAYRSLGFVLRRVGGFTSITAISTLYNALVRSQLESNAIIWAPHEAKYSLMLERIQNKFTRFLYLRLYGVYPFYPLMYPTLFVIGMVGYNKLETRRDMALAMYRVSQ
;
A
#
# COMPACT_ATOMS: atom_id res chain seq x y z
N MET A 1 7.17 4.30 -7.23
CA MET A 1 8.55 3.79 -6.99
C MET A 1 9.43 3.81 -8.23
N THR A 2 8.89 3.48 -9.41
CA THR A 2 9.64 3.47 -10.69
C THR A 2 10.31 4.79 -11.03
N TYR A 3 9.76 5.93 -10.60
CA TYR A 3 10.38 7.26 -10.74
C TYR A 3 11.24 7.64 -9.53
N VAL A 4 10.73 7.41 -8.32
CA VAL A 4 11.37 7.84 -7.06
C VAL A 4 12.74 7.17 -6.84
N VAL A 5 12.82 5.83 -6.99
CA VAL A 5 14.06 5.08 -6.69
C VAL A 5 15.20 5.51 -7.62
N PRO A 6 15.03 5.55 -8.96
CA PRO A 6 16.08 6.04 -9.84
C PRO A 6 16.52 7.49 -9.56
N SER A 7 15.59 8.39 -9.24
CA SER A 7 15.94 9.77 -8.87
C SER A 7 16.83 9.81 -7.63
N VAL A 8 16.44 9.09 -6.56
CA VAL A 8 17.23 9.01 -5.32
C VAL A 8 18.58 8.35 -5.55
N ASP A 9 18.63 7.29 -6.37
CA ASP A 9 19.88 6.62 -6.75
C ASP A 9 20.81 7.54 -7.56
N SER A 10 20.25 8.45 -8.36
CA SER A 10 21.01 9.49 -9.08
C SER A 10 21.42 10.69 -8.21
N GLY A 11 21.13 10.65 -6.90
CA GLY A 11 21.46 11.71 -5.96
C GLY A 11 20.50 12.91 -6.00
N VAL A 12 19.31 12.74 -6.57
CA VAL A 12 18.25 13.75 -6.61
C VAL A 12 17.25 13.49 -5.49
N GLN A 13 16.88 14.55 -4.77
CA GLN A 13 15.82 14.52 -3.77
C GLN A 13 14.44 14.39 -4.45
N VAL A 14 13.54 13.63 -3.84
CA VAL A 14 12.12 13.58 -4.24
C VAL A 14 11.26 13.88 -3.03
N ASP A 15 10.43 14.92 -3.11
CA ASP A 15 9.44 15.23 -2.08
C ASP A 15 8.10 14.60 -2.46
N ALA A 16 7.44 14.03 -1.45
CA ALA A 16 6.18 13.34 -1.61
C ALA A 16 5.17 13.86 -0.59
N ALA A 17 4.00 14.31 -1.08
CA ALA A 17 2.88 14.71 -0.27
C ALA A 17 1.85 13.58 -0.24
N TYR A 18 1.50 13.11 0.95
CA TYR A 18 0.47 12.10 1.19
C TYR A 18 -0.77 12.78 1.75
N PHE A 19 -1.92 12.51 1.13
CA PHE A 19 -3.20 13.09 1.47
C PHE A 19 -4.15 12.02 2.01
N ASP A 20 -4.92 12.36 3.04
CA ASP A 20 -5.96 11.50 3.62
C ASP A 20 -7.29 12.24 3.55
N PHE A 21 -8.28 11.70 2.83
CA PHE A 21 -9.61 12.28 2.77
C PHE A 21 -10.34 12.09 4.10
N GLN A 22 -11.02 13.13 4.59
CA GLN A 22 -11.90 12.99 5.74
C GLN A 22 -13.14 12.19 5.34
N LYS A 23 -13.27 10.96 5.86
CA LYS A 23 -14.44 10.09 5.62
C LYS A 23 -14.82 10.00 4.12
N ALA A 24 -13.85 9.62 3.29
CA ALA A 24 -13.91 9.71 1.83
C ALA A 24 -15.25 9.28 1.20
N PHE A 25 -15.76 8.11 1.57
CA PHE A 25 -17.02 7.58 1.05
C PHE A 25 -18.26 8.31 1.57
N ASP A 26 -18.24 8.83 2.80
CA ASP A 26 -19.39 9.45 3.46
C ASP A 26 -19.58 10.92 3.05
N MET A 27 -18.50 11.55 2.60
CA MET A 27 -18.46 12.97 2.22
C MET A 27 -18.76 13.23 0.74
N VAL A 28 -18.92 12.18 -0.08
CA VAL A 28 -19.26 12.34 -1.50
C VAL A 28 -20.58 13.11 -1.65
N ASP A 29 -20.53 14.30 -2.22
CA ASP A 29 -21.73 15.09 -2.47
C ASP A 29 -22.50 14.52 -3.67
N ASN A 30 -23.79 14.23 -3.47
CA ASN A 30 -24.61 13.56 -4.48
C ASN A 30 -24.78 14.41 -5.74
N ASP A 31 -24.94 15.73 -5.62
CA ASP A 31 -25.18 16.60 -6.77
C ASP A 31 -23.91 16.73 -7.62
N ILE A 32 -22.75 16.85 -6.97
CA ILE A 32 -21.46 16.89 -7.66
C ILE A 32 -21.18 15.55 -8.34
N LEU A 33 -21.45 14.43 -7.68
CA LEU A 33 -21.29 13.10 -8.26
C LEU A 33 -22.20 12.92 -9.50
N LEU A 34 -23.46 13.33 -9.43
CA LEU A 34 -24.39 13.27 -10.56
C LEU A 34 -23.92 14.14 -11.75
N ALA A 35 -23.38 15.33 -11.47
CA ALA A 35 -22.77 16.16 -12.49
C ALA A 35 -21.55 15.48 -13.13
N LYS A 36 -20.67 14.86 -12.34
CA LYS A 36 -19.52 14.11 -12.85
C LYS A 36 -19.93 12.89 -13.68
N LEU A 37 -20.95 12.15 -13.25
CA LEU A 37 -21.52 11.05 -14.05
C LEU A 37 -21.98 11.53 -15.43
N ALA A 38 -22.57 12.72 -15.52
CA ALA A 38 -22.90 13.34 -16.80
C ALA A 38 -21.65 13.64 -17.65
N THR A 39 -20.59 14.20 -17.05
CA THR A 39 -19.34 14.50 -17.76
C THR A 39 -18.61 13.26 -18.29
N VAL A 40 -18.75 12.11 -17.62
CA VAL A 40 -18.20 10.82 -18.06
C VAL A 40 -19.02 10.21 -19.22
N GLY A 41 -20.18 10.78 -19.54
CA GLY A 41 -21.04 10.34 -20.66
C GLY A 41 -22.16 9.39 -20.25
N CYS A 42 -22.53 9.33 -18.96
CA CYS A 42 -23.70 8.54 -18.55
C CYS A 42 -24.99 9.10 -19.17
N THR A 43 -25.88 8.21 -19.61
CA THR A 43 -27.17 8.63 -20.16
C THR A 43 -28.06 9.27 -19.09
N PRO A 44 -28.98 10.17 -19.47
CA PRO A 44 -29.92 10.77 -18.52
C PRO A 44 -30.74 9.74 -17.71
N LYS A 45 -31.06 8.58 -18.32
CA LYS A 45 -31.75 7.47 -17.64
C LYS A 45 -30.90 6.88 -16.52
N LEU A 46 -29.61 6.66 -16.77
CA LEU A 46 -28.68 6.13 -15.77
C LEU A 46 -28.41 7.14 -14.65
N ILE A 47 -28.26 8.42 -14.99
CA ILE A 47 -28.11 9.50 -14.01
C ILE A 47 -29.36 9.58 -13.13
N LYS A 48 -30.56 9.51 -13.71
CA LYS A 48 -31.82 9.47 -12.95
C LYS A 48 -31.88 8.26 -12.01
N PHE A 49 -31.49 7.07 -12.48
CA PHE A 49 -31.40 5.89 -11.63
C PHE A 49 -30.50 6.14 -10.41
N PHE A 50 -29.32 6.72 -10.61
CA PHE A 50 -28.41 7.05 -9.52
C PHE A 50 -28.97 8.13 -8.58
N ALA A 51 -29.62 9.16 -9.13
CA ALA A 51 -30.26 10.21 -8.35
C ALA A 51 -31.37 9.63 -7.46
N ASP A 52 -32.24 8.78 -8.01
CA ASP A 52 -33.30 8.13 -7.27
C ASP A 52 -32.74 7.12 -6.25
N HIS A 53 -31.65 6.42 -6.56
CA HIS A 53 -30.97 5.51 -5.63
C HIS A 53 -30.34 6.21 -4.42
N MET A 54 -29.83 7.43 -4.60
CA MET A 54 -29.15 8.19 -3.55
C MET A 54 -30.10 9.13 -2.78
N ARG A 55 -31.29 9.43 -3.32
CA ARG A 55 -32.28 10.34 -2.72
C ARG A 55 -32.91 9.73 -1.46
N ASP A 56 -33.14 10.59 -0.46
CA ASP A 56 -33.94 10.33 0.75
C ASP A 56 -33.63 9.03 1.51
N ARG A 57 -32.37 8.57 1.44
CA ARG A 57 -31.95 7.38 2.16
C ARG A 57 -32.03 7.60 3.66
N LYS A 58 -32.65 6.64 4.35
CA LYS A 58 -32.75 6.60 5.81
C LYS A 58 -31.92 5.43 6.34
N GLN A 59 -31.16 5.69 7.39
CA GLN A 59 -30.38 4.69 8.12
C GLN A 59 -30.86 4.66 9.56
N TYR A 60 -30.83 3.50 10.20
CA TYR A 60 -31.08 3.35 11.64
C TYR A 60 -30.22 2.20 12.16
N VAL A 61 -29.98 2.19 13.48
CA VAL A 61 -29.28 1.11 14.16
C VAL A 61 -30.32 0.21 14.82
N GLU A 62 -30.21 -1.10 14.60
CA GLU A 62 -31.01 -2.09 15.29
C GLU A 62 -30.12 -2.91 16.23
N TYR A 63 -30.47 -2.96 17.51
CA TYR A 63 -29.77 -3.75 18.52
C TYR A 63 -30.78 -4.43 19.44
N ALA A 64 -30.71 -5.77 19.51
CA ALA A 64 -31.60 -6.59 20.34
C ALA A 64 -33.11 -6.30 20.11
N GLY A 65 -33.50 -6.01 18.87
CA GLY A 65 -34.88 -5.69 18.50
C GLY A 65 -35.31 -4.23 18.74
N TYR A 66 -34.45 -3.41 19.34
CA TYR A 66 -34.68 -1.96 19.48
C TYR A 66 -34.09 -1.23 18.28
N LYS A 67 -34.86 -0.29 17.73
CA LYS A 67 -34.47 0.55 16.59
C LYS A 67 -34.23 1.99 17.05
N SER A 68 -33.17 2.61 16.53
CA SER A 68 -32.95 4.04 16.71
C SER A 68 -33.91 4.86 15.86
N GLU A 69 -33.98 6.16 16.16
CA GLU A 69 -34.58 7.12 15.24
C GLU A 69 -33.87 7.09 13.86
N PRO A 70 -34.60 7.34 12.76
CA PRO A 70 -34.04 7.32 11.42
C PRO A 70 -33.16 8.54 11.17
N TYR A 71 -31.93 8.28 10.72
CA TYR A 71 -30.97 9.27 10.25
C TYR A 71 -31.08 9.43 8.72
N TYR A 72 -31.22 10.66 8.25
CA TYR A 72 -31.32 10.97 6.83
C TYR A 72 -29.93 11.26 6.24
N THR A 73 -29.49 10.40 5.33
CA THR A 73 -28.16 10.49 4.72
C THR A 73 -28.23 11.35 3.46
N ARG A 74 -27.75 12.60 3.53
CA ARG A 74 -27.75 13.55 2.39
C ARG A 74 -26.45 13.53 1.56
N SER A 75 -25.41 12.88 2.05
CA SER A 75 -24.11 12.73 1.38
C SER A 75 -23.61 11.29 1.50
N GLY A 76 -22.70 10.94 0.62
CA GLY A 76 -21.93 9.72 0.66
C GLY A 76 -22.48 8.61 -0.21
N VAL A 77 -21.59 7.71 -0.60
CA VAL A 77 -21.93 6.45 -1.25
C VAL A 77 -22.06 5.38 -0.17
N SER A 78 -22.98 4.43 -0.33
CA SER A 78 -23.19 3.40 0.68
C SER A 78 -21.95 2.51 0.82
N GLN A 79 -21.29 2.57 1.97
CA GLN A 79 -20.22 1.63 2.29
C GLN A 79 -20.77 0.19 2.25
N GLY A 80 -20.03 -0.72 1.61
CA GLY A 80 -20.46 -2.10 1.38
C GLY A 80 -21.38 -2.28 0.15
N SER A 81 -21.75 -1.22 -0.56
CA SER A 81 -22.40 -1.37 -1.87
C SER A 81 -21.39 -1.72 -2.96
N ASN A 82 -21.81 -2.55 -3.93
CA ASN A 82 -20.96 -2.93 -5.06
C ASN A 82 -20.54 -1.73 -5.93
N LEU A 83 -21.36 -0.68 -5.99
CA LEU A 83 -21.12 0.51 -6.82
C LEU A 83 -20.39 1.63 -6.08
N GLY A 84 -20.34 1.61 -4.75
CA GLY A 84 -19.70 2.65 -3.94
C GLY A 84 -18.26 2.94 -4.37
N PRO A 85 -17.38 1.93 -4.51
CA PRO A 85 -16.01 2.14 -4.97
C PRO A 85 -15.93 2.76 -6.38
N LEU A 86 -16.77 2.31 -7.32
CA LEU A 86 -16.79 2.86 -8.67
C LEU A 86 -17.22 4.33 -8.68
N LEU A 87 -18.29 4.65 -7.93
CA LEU A 87 -18.79 6.02 -7.82
C LEU A 87 -17.76 6.94 -7.15
N PHE A 88 -17.04 6.45 -6.15
CA PHE A 88 -15.95 7.19 -5.52
C PHE A 88 -14.80 7.45 -6.51
N ILE A 89 -14.40 6.45 -7.30
CA ILE A 89 -13.38 6.64 -8.35
C ILE A 89 -13.82 7.70 -9.35
N ILE A 90 -15.08 7.64 -9.83
CA ILE A 90 -15.63 8.66 -10.74
C ILE A 90 -15.59 10.06 -10.11
N MET A 91 -15.87 10.16 -8.81
CA MET A 91 -15.86 11.42 -8.08
C MET A 91 -14.48 12.10 -8.08
N ILE A 92 -13.41 11.32 -7.93
CA ILE A 92 -12.03 11.83 -7.83
C ILE A 92 -11.27 11.85 -9.16
N ASN A 93 -11.83 11.29 -10.23
CA ASN A 93 -11.10 10.99 -11.48
C ASN A 93 -10.54 12.23 -12.20
N ASP A 94 -11.10 13.41 -11.96
CA ASP A 94 -10.64 14.68 -12.53
C ASP A 94 -9.57 15.39 -11.68
N LEU A 95 -9.27 14.90 -10.47
CA LEU A 95 -8.25 15.47 -9.58
C LEU A 95 -6.87 15.53 -10.23
N PRO A 96 -6.36 14.49 -10.91
CA PRO A 96 -5.03 14.55 -11.52
C PRO A 96 -4.91 15.67 -12.56
N GLY A 97 -6.03 16.11 -13.16
CA GLY A 97 -6.05 17.19 -14.14
C GLY A 97 -5.79 18.59 -13.55
N VAL A 98 -5.82 18.77 -12.23
CA VAL A 98 -5.47 20.06 -11.59
C VAL A 98 -3.97 20.18 -11.28
N VAL A 99 -3.26 19.06 -11.24
CA VAL A 99 -1.82 18.99 -10.92
C VAL A 99 -1.01 19.28 -12.18
N ARG A 100 0.02 20.14 -12.08
CA ARG A 100 0.78 20.61 -13.24
C ARG A 100 2.22 20.13 -13.28
N ASP A 101 2.90 20.17 -12.13
CA ASP A 101 4.34 19.99 -12.04
C ASP A 101 4.69 18.63 -11.41
N ALA A 102 3.93 18.22 -10.40
CA ALA A 102 4.09 16.95 -9.71
C ALA A 102 3.44 15.78 -10.46
N THR A 103 3.96 14.58 -10.21
CA THR A 103 3.28 13.33 -10.57
C THR A 103 2.18 13.06 -9.54
N CYS A 104 0.92 12.97 -10.00
CA CYS A 104 -0.21 12.59 -9.17
C CYS A 104 -0.46 11.08 -9.26
N LEU A 105 -0.47 10.39 -8.12
CA LEU A 105 -0.86 8.98 -8.04
C LEU A 105 -2.12 8.83 -7.18
N LEU A 106 -3.12 8.15 -7.74
CA LEU A 106 -4.38 7.82 -7.09
C LEU A 106 -4.55 6.31 -7.00
N PHE A 107 -4.91 5.81 -5.82
CA PHE A 107 -5.32 4.42 -5.63
C PHE A 107 -6.45 4.37 -4.60
N ALA A 108 -7.68 4.12 -5.06
CA ALA A 108 -8.88 4.30 -4.22
C ALA A 108 -8.86 5.69 -3.56
N ASP A 109 -8.87 5.77 -2.23
CA ASP A 109 -8.78 7.01 -1.45
C ASP A 109 -7.35 7.49 -1.17
N ASP A 110 -6.33 6.69 -1.48
CA ASP A 110 -4.92 7.09 -1.33
C ASP A 110 -4.53 8.04 -2.47
N LEU A 111 -4.33 9.32 -2.12
CA LEU A 111 -3.76 10.34 -3.01
C LEU A 111 -2.35 10.70 -2.58
N LYS A 112 -1.43 10.74 -3.54
CA LYS A 112 -0.08 11.27 -3.32
C LYS A 112 0.43 12.06 -4.52
N LEU A 113 1.15 13.13 -4.23
CA LEU A 113 1.89 13.90 -5.21
C LEU A 113 3.39 13.67 -5.02
N LEU A 114 4.14 13.58 -6.11
CA LEU A 114 5.58 13.31 -6.13
C LEU A 114 6.28 14.30 -7.05
N ILE A 115 7.36 14.93 -6.58
CA ILE A 115 8.16 15.83 -7.41
C ILE A 115 9.65 15.65 -7.11
N ALA A 116 10.49 15.74 -8.14
CA ALA A 116 11.94 15.82 -7.96
C ALA A 116 12.34 17.25 -7.58
N ILE A 117 13.17 17.40 -6.56
CA ILE A 117 13.64 18.69 -6.05
C ILE A 117 15.13 18.82 -6.39
N ARG A 118 15.47 19.84 -7.17
CA ARG A 118 16.83 20.24 -7.55
C ARG A 118 17.17 21.63 -7.02
N GLU A 119 16.16 22.49 -6.88
CA GLU A 119 16.27 23.86 -6.41
C GLU A 119 15.02 24.27 -5.58
N GLU A 120 15.09 25.40 -4.88
CA GLU A 120 13.95 25.90 -4.09
C GLU A 120 12.73 26.22 -4.95
N GLY A 121 12.92 26.61 -6.22
CA GLY A 121 11.82 26.83 -7.16
C GLY A 121 10.99 25.56 -7.46
N ASP A 122 11.56 24.36 -7.33
CA ASP A 122 10.79 23.12 -7.41
C ASP A 122 9.83 22.97 -6.22
N CYS A 123 10.24 23.44 -5.03
CA CYS A 123 9.43 23.39 -3.82
C CYS A 123 8.23 24.34 -3.94
N GLU A 124 8.44 25.54 -4.49
CA GLU A 124 7.36 26.49 -4.75
C GLU A 124 6.34 25.93 -5.76
N ARG A 125 6.82 25.32 -6.85
CA ARG A 125 5.94 24.61 -7.81
C ARG A 125 5.14 23.50 -7.13
N PHE A 126 5.78 22.76 -6.23
CA PHE A 126 5.10 21.71 -5.48
C PHE A 126 4.03 22.24 -4.52
N GLN A 127 4.31 23.34 -3.82
CA GLN A 127 3.32 24.01 -2.97
C GLN A 127 2.11 24.46 -3.80
N LEU A 128 2.32 25.03 -4.99
CA LEU A 128 1.22 25.42 -5.88
C LEU A 128 0.34 24.23 -6.30
N ASP A 129 0.93 23.05 -6.53
CA ASP A 129 0.15 21.84 -6.81
C ASP A 129 -0.62 21.33 -5.59
N ILE A 130 -0.03 21.41 -4.39
CA ILE A 130 -0.74 21.11 -3.13
C ILE A 130 -1.94 22.05 -2.95
N ASP A 131 -1.77 23.35 -3.23
CA ASP A 131 -2.83 24.35 -3.14
C ASP A 131 -3.96 24.09 -4.15
N ARG A 132 -3.61 23.75 -5.41
CA ARG A 132 -4.61 23.37 -6.44
C ARG A 132 -5.42 22.15 -6.03
N VAL A 133 -4.76 21.16 -5.41
CA VAL A 133 -5.44 19.96 -4.88
C VAL A 133 -6.35 20.31 -3.71
N ASP A 134 -5.94 21.22 -2.82
CA ASP A 134 -6.78 21.71 -1.72
C ASP A 134 -8.01 22.47 -2.24
N GLU A 135 -7.84 23.36 -3.22
CA GLU A 135 -8.92 24.08 -3.89
C GLU A 135 -9.90 23.12 -4.59
N TRP A 136 -9.37 22.12 -5.31
CA TRP A 136 -10.19 21.05 -5.89
C TRP A 136 -11.00 20.34 -4.81
N SER A 137 -10.39 20.02 -3.66
CA SER A 137 -11.04 19.33 -2.55
C SER A 137 -12.24 20.12 -2.01
N LYS A 138 -12.07 21.44 -1.85
CA LYS A 138 -13.11 22.38 -1.38
C LYS A 138 -14.24 22.49 -2.40
N LYS A 139 -13.91 22.64 -3.69
CA LYS A 139 -14.90 22.71 -4.78
C LYS A 139 -15.74 21.44 -4.88
N ASN A 140 -15.13 20.28 -4.63
CA ASN A 140 -15.78 18.98 -4.70
C ASN A 140 -16.38 18.52 -3.35
N LYS A 141 -16.30 19.36 -2.30
CA LYS A 141 -16.74 19.05 -0.92
C LYS A 141 -16.13 17.76 -0.34
N LEU A 142 -14.96 17.37 -0.83
CA LEU A 142 -14.19 16.21 -0.40
C LEU A 142 -12.94 16.67 0.36
N PHE A 143 -13.14 17.12 1.60
CA PHE A 143 -12.07 17.73 2.38
C PHE A 143 -11.01 16.73 2.85
N PHE A 144 -9.77 17.19 2.98
CA PHE A 144 -8.69 16.42 3.57
C PHE A 144 -8.69 16.49 5.10
N ASN A 145 -8.27 15.40 5.73
CA ASN A 145 -7.89 15.40 7.13
C ASN A 145 -6.43 15.88 7.25
N THR A 146 -6.24 17.19 7.36
CA THR A 146 -4.92 17.83 7.41
C THR A 146 -3.99 17.24 8.47
N SER A 147 -4.51 16.74 9.60
CA SER A 147 -3.71 16.12 10.67
C SER A 147 -3.08 14.77 10.28
N LYS A 148 -3.64 14.10 9.27
CA LYS A 148 -3.14 12.84 8.73
C LYS A 148 -2.37 13.02 7.41
N CYS A 149 -2.54 14.16 6.75
CA CYS A 149 -1.69 14.52 5.62
C CYS A 149 -0.25 14.75 6.08
N SER A 150 0.71 14.37 5.25
CA SER A 150 2.13 14.45 5.61
C SER A 150 3.02 14.61 4.39
N ILE A 151 4.25 15.04 4.65
CA ILE A 151 5.32 15.10 3.66
C ILE A 151 6.38 14.06 4.03
N ILE A 152 6.99 13.42 3.04
CA ILE A 152 8.26 12.71 3.22
C ILE A 152 9.23 13.18 2.14
N THR A 153 10.48 13.39 2.55
CA THR A 153 11.59 13.57 1.60
C THR A 153 12.25 12.23 1.40
N PHE A 154 12.27 11.76 0.16
CA PHE A 154 13.12 10.66 -0.25
C PHE A 154 14.46 11.22 -0.74
N SER A 155 15.54 10.94 -0.01
CA SER A 155 16.89 11.39 -0.35
C SER A 155 17.95 10.61 0.40
N ARG A 156 19.14 10.48 -0.20
CA ARG A 156 20.37 10.00 0.45
C ARG A 156 21.42 11.12 0.56
N MET A 157 21.04 12.35 0.25
CA MET A 157 21.92 13.51 0.34
C MET A 157 22.19 13.86 1.81
N LYS A 158 23.39 14.34 2.11
CA LYS A 158 23.73 14.79 3.47
C LYS A 158 22.95 16.04 3.90
N LYS A 159 22.55 16.86 2.93
CA LYS A 159 21.85 18.14 3.14
C LYS A 159 20.73 18.28 2.09
N PRO A 160 19.58 17.60 2.27
CA PRO A 160 18.41 17.82 1.43
C PRO A 160 17.87 19.25 1.62
N ILE A 161 17.18 19.77 0.62
CA ILE A 161 16.42 21.02 0.75
C ILE A 161 15.24 20.75 1.69
N ASN A 162 15.12 21.54 2.75
CA ASN A 162 14.03 21.44 3.71
C ASN A 162 13.07 22.61 3.55
N PHE A 163 11.93 22.35 2.92
CA PHE A 163 10.88 23.34 2.68
C PHE A 163 9.64 23.04 3.54
N ASN A 164 8.98 24.05 4.09
CA ASN A 164 7.75 23.85 4.88
C ASN A 164 6.53 23.97 3.98
N TYR A 165 6.00 22.83 3.53
CA TYR A 165 4.75 22.81 2.78
C TYR A 165 3.55 23.00 3.70
N THR A 166 2.52 23.65 3.18
CA THR A 166 1.26 23.88 3.91
C THR A 166 0.07 23.30 3.17
N LEU A 167 -0.94 22.87 3.92
CA LEU A 167 -2.24 22.47 3.39
C LEU A 167 -3.29 23.20 4.23
N ASN A 168 -4.16 23.98 3.59
CA ASN A 168 -5.14 24.82 4.27
C ASN A 168 -4.50 25.68 5.39
N ASN A 169 -3.42 26.40 5.06
CA ASN A 169 -2.62 27.22 5.97
C ASN A 169 -1.99 26.49 7.17
N THR A 170 -2.00 25.16 7.18
CA THR A 170 -1.38 24.35 8.24
C THR A 170 -0.12 23.70 7.69
N VAL A 171 1.01 23.84 8.38
CA VAL A 171 2.27 23.20 7.98
C VAL A 171 2.10 21.68 8.05
N LEU A 172 2.36 21.00 6.94
CA LEU A 172 2.33 19.55 6.87
C LEU A 172 3.51 18.95 7.63
N LYS A 173 3.22 17.92 8.43
CA LYS A 173 4.26 17.23 9.18
C LYS A 173 5.18 16.46 8.23
N ARG A 174 6.47 16.74 8.29
CA ARG A 174 7.50 15.94 7.61
C ARG A 174 7.78 14.67 8.42
N MET A 175 7.73 13.52 7.75
CA MET A 175 7.87 12.19 8.33
C MET A 175 9.11 11.51 7.76
N ASP A 176 9.82 10.75 8.60
CA ASP A 176 10.97 9.93 8.15
C ASP A 176 10.55 8.57 7.60
N THR A 177 9.33 8.15 7.95
CA THR A 177 8.74 6.90 7.47
C THR A 177 7.26 7.07 7.17
N VAL A 178 6.80 6.44 6.09
CA VAL A 178 5.39 6.39 5.70
C VAL A 178 5.01 4.95 5.35
N ARG A 179 3.78 4.56 5.67
CA ARG A 179 3.24 3.27 5.23
C ARG A 179 2.42 3.50 3.97
N ASP A 180 2.86 2.93 2.86
CA ASP A 180 2.22 3.05 1.56
C ASP A 180 1.88 1.66 1.00
N LEU A 181 0.59 1.40 0.74
CA LEU A 181 0.05 0.14 0.21
C LEU A 181 0.62 -1.12 0.89
N GLY A 182 0.80 -1.05 2.21
CA GLY A 182 1.32 -2.15 3.04
C GLY A 182 2.84 -2.26 3.12
N VAL A 183 3.60 -1.34 2.52
CA VAL A 183 5.06 -1.26 2.61
C VAL A 183 5.45 -0.04 3.45
N ASN A 184 6.37 -0.21 4.41
CA ASN A 184 6.93 0.93 5.13
C ASN A 184 8.12 1.48 4.35
N LEU A 185 8.01 2.70 3.87
CA LEU A 185 9.05 3.44 3.17
C LEU A 185 9.76 4.35 4.17
N ASP A 186 11.09 4.24 4.25
CA ASP A 186 11.95 5.22 4.92
C ASP A 186 12.49 6.25 3.94
N ALA A 187 12.86 7.43 4.44
CA ALA A 187 13.40 8.54 3.64
C ALA A 187 14.58 8.15 2.74
N GLU A 188 15.42 7.19 3.15
CA GLU A 188 16.56 6.72 2.36
C GLU A 188 16.22 5.57 1.41
N LEU A 189 14.98 5.07 1.46
CA LEU A 189 14.48 3.91 0.73
C LEU A 189 15.32 2.65 0.96
N THR A 190 15.75 2.42 2.20
CA THR A 190 16.57 1.26 2.58
C THR A 190 15.74 0.02 2.91
N PHE A 191 14.46 0.21 3.28
CA PHE A 191 13.48 -0.81 3.68
C PHE A 191 13.89 -1.67 4.88
N ARG A 192 14.92 -1.28 5.64
CA ARG A 192 15.47 -2.07 6.75
C ARG A 192 14.41 -2.42 7.80
N ASN A 193 13.68 -1.41 8.27
CA ASN A 193 12.63 -1.57 9.26
C ASN A 193 11.46 -2.42 8.69
N HIS A 194 11.09 -2.20 7.43
CA HIS A 194 10.06 -3.00 6.76
C HIS A 194 10.41 -4.48 6.74
N ILE A 195 11.62 -4.82 6.27
CA ILE A 195 12.08 -6.22 6.18
C ILE A 195 12.14 -6.87 7.55
N GLN A 196 12.60 -6.15 8.58
CA GLN A 196 12.59 -6.66 9.95
C GLN A 196 11.17 -6.97 10.43
N ASN A 197 10.19 -6.12 10.14
CA ASN A 197 8.80 -6.33 10.52
C ASN A 197 8.15 -7.48 9.75
N VAL A 198 8.43 -7.62 8.46
CA VAL A 198 8.04 -8.78 7.65
C VAL A 198 8.62 -10.06 8.25
N CYS A 199 9.91 -10.07 8.60
CA CYS A 199 10.55 -11.22 9.24
C CYS A 199 9.90 -11.59 10.59
N LYS A 200 9.62 -10.60 11.44
CA LYS A 200 8.94 -10.81 12.74
C LYS A 200 7.56 -11.43 12.56
N LYS A 201 6.76 -10.90 11.62
CA LYS A 201 5.41 -11.42 11.31
C LYS A 201 5.47 -12.84 10.75
N ALA A 202 6.39 -13.09 9.83
CA ALA A 202 6.59 -14.40 9.22
C ALA A 202 7.08 -15.44 10.22
N TYR A 203 7.99 -15.11 11.14
CA TYR A 203 8.40 -16.03 12.21
C TYR A 203 7.27 -16.40 13.16
N ARG A 204 6.40 -15.45 13.53
CA ARG A 204 5.19 -15.74 14.33
C ARG A 204 4.27 -16.72 13.60
N SER A 205 4.04 -16.45 12.31
CA SER A 205 3.22 -17.30 11.45
C SER A 205 3.82 -18.69 11.28
N LEU A 206 5.14 -18.78 11.09
CA LEU A 206 5.88 -20.05 11.03
C LEU A 206 5.76 -20.84 12.34
N GLY A 207 5.93 -20.18 13.49
CA GLY A 207 5.76 -20.82 14.79
C GLY A 207 4.35 -21.37 14.99
N PHE A 208 3.33 -20.67 14.51
CA PHE A 208 1.95 -21.17 14.48
C PHE A 208 1.82 -22.40 13.59
N VAL A 209 2.29 -22.34 12.34
CA VAL A 209 2.24 -23.46 11.38
C VAL A 209 2.91 -24.70 11.98
N LEU A 210 4.16 -24.58 12.45
CA LEU A 210 4.92 -25.72 12.99
C LEU A 210 4.27 -26.39 14.20
N ARG A 211 3.57 -25.63 15.06
CA ARG A 211 2.82 -26.20 16.19
C ARG A 211 1.54 -26.92 15.78
N ARG A 212 0.87 -26.46 14.72
CA ARG A 212 -0.42 -27.02 14.29
C ARG A 212 -0.28 -28.24 13.39
N VAL A 213 0.80 -28.32 12.62
CA VAL A 213 1.00 -29.41 11.65
C VAL A 213 1.62 -30.68 12.25
N GLY A 214 1.78 -30.77 13.57
CA GLY A 214 2.36 -31.94 14.25
C GLY A 214 1.64 -33.25 13.90
N GLY A 215 0.30 -33.23 13.86
CA GLY A 215 -0.52 -34.40 13.51
C GLY A 215 -0.81 -34.56 12.02
N PHE A 216 -0.33 -33.67 11.16
CA PHE A 216 -0.64 -33.73 9.73
C PHE A 216 0.25 -34.78 9.08
N THR A 217 -0.29 -35.71 8.30
CA THR A 217 0.51 -36.71 7.55
C THR A 217 0.85 -36.24 6.13
N SER A 218 -0.02 -35.43 5.53
CA SER A 218 0.17 -34.91 4.16
C SER A 218 1.23 -33.81 4.11
N ILE A 219 2.36 -34.11 3.45
CA ILE A 219 3.43 -33.13 3.15
C ILE A 219 2.88 -31.96 2.33
N THR A 220 2.00 -32.25 1.37
CA THR A 220 1.36 -31.22 0.55
C THR A 220 0.56 -30.24 1.40
N ALA A 221 -0.22 -30.72 2.37
CA ALA A 221 -0.98 -29.84 3.28
C ALA A 221 -0.05 -28.94 4.12
N ILE A 222 1.06 -29.49 4.61
CA ILE A 222 2.08 -28.73 5.38
C ILE A 222 2.69 -27.62 4.51
N SER A 223 3.11 -27.97 3.29
CA SER A 223 3.69 -27.03 2.33
C SER A 223 2.68 -25.95 1.92
N THR A 224 1.41 -26.30 1.71
CA THR A 224 0.34 -25.35 1.41
C THR A 224 0.14 -24.35 2.53
N LEU A 225 0.09 -24.79 3.80
CA LEU A 225 -0.04 -23.90 4.95
C LEU A 225 1.16 -22.94 5.07
N TYR A 226 2.38 -23.44 4.91
CA TYR A 226 3.56 -22.58 4.90
C TYR A 226 3.52 -21.56 3.76
N ASN A 227 3.19 -22.00 2.54
CA ASN A 227 3.15 -21.13 1.38
C ASN A 227 2.09 -20.03 1.54
N ALA A 228 0.90 -20.39 2.03
CA ALA A 228 -0.22 -19.47 2.22
C ALA A 228 -0.02 -18.49 3.38
N LEU A 229 0.56 -18.92 4.50
CA LEU A 229 0.61 -18.11 5.72
C LEU A 229 1.98 -17.47 5.99
N VAL A 230 3.07 -18.06 5.51
CA VAL A 230 4.44 -17.60 5.80
C VAL A 230 5.08 -17.04 4.54
N ARG A 231 5.18 -17.83 3.47
CA ARG A 231 5.87 -17.41 2.24
C ARG A 231 5.17 -16.23 1.58
N SER A 232 3.84 -16.21 1.56
CA SER A 232 3.04 -15.07 1.09
C SER A 232 3.45 -13.76 1.75
N GLN A 233 3.76 -13.76 3.05
CA GLN A 233 4.22 -12.56 3.77
C GLN A 233 5.64 -12.14 3.35
N LEU A 234 6.52 -13.11 3.10
CA LEU A 234 7.90 -12.90 2.69
C LEU A 234 8.03 -12.42 1.24
N GLU A 235 7.02 -12.67 0.41
CA GLU A 235 7.00 -12.33 -1.02
C GLU A 235 6.06 -11.15 -1.34
N SER A 236 5.12 -10.82 -0.45
CA SER A 236 4.16 -9.73 -0.65
C SER A 236 4.86 -8.40 -0.89
N ASN A 237 4.56 -7.77 -2.02
CA ASN A 237 5.15 -6.50 -2.48
C ASN A 237 6.68 -6.50 -2.54
N ALA A 238 7.34 -7.68 -2.53
CA ALA A 238 8.79 -7.80 -2.47
C ALA A 238 9.49 -7.16 -3.68
N ILE A 239 8.76 -6.97 -4.77
CA ILE A 239 9.22 -6.23 -5.93
C ILE A 239 9.61 -4.78 -5.62
N ILE A 240 9.02 -4.19 -4.59
CA ILE A 240 9.31 -2.80 -4.16
C ILE A 240 10.51 -2.77 -3.21
N TRP A 241 10.56 -3.69 -2.25
CA TRP A 241 11.42 -3.57 -1.07
C TRP A 241 12.57 -4.59 -1.01
N ALA A 242 12.75 -5.41 -2.05
CA ALA A 242 13.74 -6.49 -2.06
C ALA A 242 15.09 -6.03 -1.45
N PRO A 243 15.66 -6.81 -0.51
CA PRO A 243 16.87 -6.41 0.19
C PRO A 243 18.04 -6.26 -0.78
N HIS A 244 18.74 -5.12 -0.71
CA HIS A 244 20.03 -4.91 -1.36
C HIS A 244 21.20 -5.31 -0.46
N GLU A 245 21.02 -5.32 0.88
CA GLU A 245 22.06 -5.76 1.82
C GLU A 245 21.95 -7.24 2.13
N ALA A 246 23.07 -7.97 2.01
CA ALA A 246 23.17 -9.40 2.26
C ALA A 246 22.64 -9.84 3.64
N LYS A 247 22.79 -8.98 4.66
CA LYS A 247 22.26 -9.22 6.01
C LYS A 247 20.75 -9.47 6.00
N TYR A 248 19.99 -8.62 5.31
CA TYR A 248 18.52 -8.71 5.27
C TYR A 248 18.04 -9.82 4.34
N SER A 249 18.74 -10.07 3.24
CA SER A 249 18.53 -11.27 2.42
C SER A 249 18.67 -12.55 3.25
N LEU A 250 19.75 -12.66 4.04
CA LEU A 250 19.97 -13.81 4.92
C LEU A 250 18.90 -13.94 6.00
N MET A 251 18.38 -12.83 6.54
CA MET A 251 17.28 -12.88 7.52
C MET A 251 16.02 -13.53 6.95
N LEU A 252 15.66 -13.20 5.71
CA LEU A 252 14.52 -13.81 5.02
C LEU A 252 14.78 -15.30 4.76
N GLU A 253 15.95 -15.65 4.22
CA GLU A 253 16.30 -17.04 3.92
C GLU A 253 16.29 -17.91 5.18
N ARG A 254 16.70 -17.39 6.35
CA ARG A 254 16.65 -18.15 7.62
C ARG A 254 15.26 -18.64 7.98
N ILE A 255 14.21 -17.90 7.62
CA ILE A 255 12.81 -18.30 7.90
C ILE A 255 12.44 -19.51 7.03
N GLN A 256 12.73 -19.44 5.73
CA GLN A 256 12.52 -20.56 4.82
C GLN A 256 13.38 -21.76 5.22
N ASN A 257 14.65 -21.55 5.54
CA ASN A 257 15.57 -22.61 5.96
C ASN A 257 15.06 -23.34 7.20
N LYS A 258 14.47 -22.62 8.16
CA LYS A 258 13.87 -23.26 9.33
C LYS A 258 12.69 -24.17 8.93
N PHE A 259 11.85 -23.73 8.00
CA PHE A 259 10.76 -24.55 7.48
C PHE A 259 11.25 -25.75 6.65
N THR A 260 12.20 -25.56 5.73
CA THR A 260 12.69 -26.64 4.87
C THR A 260 13.42 -27.72 5.65
N ARG A 261 14.13 -27.38 6.74
CA ARG A 261 14.71 -28.37 7.66
C ARG A 261 13.63 -29.19 8.40
N PHE A 262 12.55 -28.53 8.83
CA PHE A 262 11.40 -29.23 9.39
C PHE A 262 10.78 -30.17 8.34
N LEU A 263 10.56 -29.69 7.12
CA LEU A 263 9.99 -30.50 6.04
C LEU A 263 10.89 -31.69 5.67
N TYR A 264 12.21 -31.49 5.66
CA TYR A 264 13.19 -32.54 5.43
C TYR A 264 13.11 -33.63 6.51
N LEU A 265 13.04 -33.25 7.79
CA LEU A 265 12.81 -34.21 8.88
C LEU A 265 11.50 -34.99 8.68
N ARG A 266 10.44 -34.31 8.23
CA ARG A 266 9.15 -34.96 7.98
C ARG A 266 9.18 -35.95 6.81
N LEU A 267 10.02 -35.71 5.81
CA LEU A 267 10.15 -36.54 4.60
C LEU A 267 11.12 -37.72 4.80
N TYR A 268 12.26 -37.46 5.44
CA TYR A 268 13.39 -38.39 5.46
C TYR A 268 13.69 -38.95 6.87
N GLY A 269 12.99 -38.50 7.91
CA GLY A 269 13.17 -38.97 9.28
C GLY A 269 14.47 -38.48 9.96
N VAL A 270 15.31 -37.72 9.26
CA VAL A 270 16.59 -37.21 9.77
C VAL A 270 16.56 -35.69 9.78
N TYR A 271 16.99 -35.07 10.89
CA TYR A 271 17.11 -33.61 10.95
C TYR A 271 18.49 -33.15 10.42
N PRO A 272 18.54 -32.23 9.43
CA PRO A 272 19.81 -31.81 8.83
C PRO A 272 20.52 -30.77 9.72
N PHE A 273 21.49 -31.23 10.52
CA PHE A 273 22.33 -30.36 11.35
C PHE A 273 23.37 -29.60 10.50
N TYR A 274 23.39 -28.28 10.62
CA TYR A 274 24.37 -27.40 9.98
C TYR A 274 25.56 -27.15 10.93
N PRO A 275 26.81 -27.03 10.44
CA PRO A 275 27.31 -27.25 9.07
C PRO A 275 27.76 -28.69 8.78
N LEU A 276 27.52 -29.63 9.69
CA LEU A 276 28.23 -30.91 9.72
C LEU A 276 27.84 -31.93 8.65
N MET A 277 26.61 -31.87 8.09
CA MET A 277 26.12 -32.95 7.20
C MET A 277 25.66 -32.50 5.81
N TYR A 278 25.03 -31.33 5.66
CA TYR A 278 24.49 -30.89 4.37
C TYR A 278 24.57 -29.37 4.15
N PRO A 279 24.97 -28.91 2.95
CA PRO A 279 24.80 -27.52 2.55
C PRO A 279 23.32 -27.09 2.56
N THR A 280 23.03 -25.85 2.96
CA THR A 280 21.65 -25.33 3.03
C THR A 280 20.90 -25.44 1.70
N LEU A 281 21.58 -25.17 0.57
CA LEU A 281 21.01 -25.29 -0.77
C LEU A 281 20.57 -26.71 -1.10
N PHE A 282 21.32 -27.72 -0.65
CA PHE A 282 20.97 -29.12 -0.84
C PHE A 282 19.64 -29.44 -0.13
N VAL A 283 19.50 -29.04 1.13
CA VAL A 283 18.26 -29.29 1.90
C VAL A 283 17.05 -28.61 1.25
N ILE A 284 17.19 -27.37 0.79
CA ILE A 284 16.13 -26.62 0.11
C ILE A 284 15.68 -27.38 -1.16
N GLY A 285 16.63 -27.82 -1.99
CA GLY A 285 16.34 -28.55 -3.23
C GLY A 285 15.67 -29.90 -2.98
N MET A 286 16.14 -30.66 -1.98
CA MET A 286 15.60 -31.98 -1.62
C MET A 286 14.15 -31.96 -1.14
N VAL A 287 13.63 -30.80 -0.74
CA VAL A 287 12.23 -30.63 -0.34
C VAL A 287 11.42 -29.81 -1.35
N GLY A 288 11.97 -29.58 -2.55
CA GLY A 288 11.25 -28.96 -3.67
C GLY A 288 11.08 -27.44 -3.57
N TYR A 289 11.94 -26.74 -2.84
CA TYR A 289 11.95 -25.28 -2.77
C TYR A 289 13.14 -24.69 -3.53
N ASN A 290 13.06 -23.40 -3.82
CA ASN A 290 14.18 -22.57 -4.28
C ASN A 290 14.48 -21.51 -3.23
N LYS A 291 15.65 -20.87 -3.30
CA LYS A 291 15.91 -19.65 -2.51
C LYS A 291 14.79 -18.63 -2.72
N LEU A 292 14.44 -17.89 -1.66
CA LEU A 292 13.46 -16.81 -1.80
C LEU A 292 13.99 -15.70 -2.72
N GLU A 293 15.31 -15.49 -2.73
CA GLU A 293 16.00 -14.58 -3.66
C GLU A 293 15.66 -14.87 -5.13
N THR A 294 15.88 -16.11 -5.58
CA THR A 294 15.57 -16.54 -6.95
C THR A 294 14.12 -16.25 -7.33
N ARG A 295 13.18 -16.42 -6.39
CA ARG A 295 11.77 -16.14 -6.63
C ARG A 295 11.47 -14.65 -6.75
N ARG A 296 12.13 -13.81 -5.93
CA ARG A 296 12.02 -12.35 -6.03
C ARG A 296 12.60 -11.85 -7.35
N ASP A 297 13.73 -12.41 -7.79
CA ASP A 297 14.36 -12.05 -9.06
C ASP A 297 13.45 -12.40 -10.25
N MET A 298 12.82 -13.58 -10.22
CA MET A 298 11.82 -13.96 -11.22
C MET A 298 10.61 -13.00 -11.21
N ALA A 299 10.10 -12.64 -10.05
CA ALA A 299 8.98 -11.70 -9.94
C ALA A 299 9.34 -10.29 -10.49
N LEU A 300 10.55 -9.81 -10.18
CA LEU A 300 11.10 -8.57 -10.72
C LEU A 300 11.25 -8.63 -12.24
N ALA A 301 11.75 -9.74 -12.78
CA ALA A 301 11.90 -9.94 -14.22
C ALA A 301 10.54 -9.95 -14.93
N MET A 302 9.56 -10.69 -14.41
CA MET A 302 8.20 -10.74 -14.97
C MET A 302 7.55 -9.36 -15.02
N TYR A 303 7.69 -8.56 -13.95
CA TYR A 303 7.16 -7.20 -13.92
C TYR A 303 7.79 -6.30 -14.98
N ARG A 304 9.12 -6.38 -15.18
CA ARG A 304 9.82 -5.59 -16.20
C ARG A 304 9.38 -5.95 -17.62
N VAL A 305 8.99 -7.20 -17.86
CA VAL A 305 8.48 -7.64 -19.17
C VAL A 305 7.02 -7.21 -19.40
N SER A 306 6.27 -6.96 -18.33
CA SER A 306 4.86 -6.53 -18.39
C SER A 306 4.63 -5.02 -18.46
N GLN A 307 5.70 -4.22 -18.38
CA GLN A 307 5.65 -2.76 -18.57
C GLN A 307 5.91 -2.41 -20.04
#